data_AF-A0A183CWS5-F1
#
_entry.id   AF-A0A183CWS5-F1
#
_cell.length_a   1.000
_cell.length_b   1.000
_cell.length_c   1.000
_cell.angle_alpha   90.00
_cell.angle_beta   90.00
_cell.angle_gamma   90.00
#
_symmetry.space_group_name_H-M   'P 1'
#
loop_
_entity.id
_entity.type
_entity.pdbx_description
1 polymer ?
#
loop_
_entity_poly.entity_id
_entity_poly.type
_entity_poly.pdbx_seq_one_letter_code
_entity_poly.pdbx_strand_id
1 'polypeptide(L)'
;MSFDGFRRSYIERGIVKTLEKMAKCGATAEVSVVLLQYMYPSFPSRTIPNHYAIATGLYPESNGIVDNVVYESSFSDQLRDVRRARDVRYFNGQPVS
;
A
#
# COMPACT_ATOMS: atom_id res chain seq x y z
N MET A 1 -0.70 -4.07 -10.18
CA MET A 1 -1.84 -4.86 -9.63
C MET A 1 -1.64 -4.99 -8.12
N SER A 2 -2.70 -4.86 -7.31
CA SER A 2 -2.66 -5.00 -5.84
C SER A 2 -3.80 -5.89 -5.37
N PHE A 3 -3.56 -6.71 -4.35
CA PHE A 3 -4.58 -7.48 -3.63
C PHE A 3 -4.61 -6.99 -2.17
N ASP A 4 -5.65 -6.24 -1.79
CA ASP A 4 -5.73 -5.64 -0.45
C ASP A 4 -5.79 -6.72 0.64
N GLY A 5 -5.03 -6.52 1.72
CA GLY A 5 -4.93 -7.47 2.83
C GLY A 5 -4.25 -8.81 2.52
N PHE A 6 -3.59 -8.95 1.36
CA PHE A 6 -2.93 -10.20 0.98
C PHE A 6 -1.62 -10.42 1.77
N ARG A 7 -1.67 -11.28 2.80
CA ARG A 7 -0.53 -11.61 3.66
C ARG A 7 0.33 -12.72 3.04
N ARG A 8 1.65 -12.66 3.23
CA ARG A 8 2.65 -13.66 2.78
C ARG A 8 2.25 -15.11 3.11
N SER A 9 1.69 -15.33 4.30
CA SER A 9 1.25 -16.64 4.79
C SER A 9 0.17 -17.31 3.92
N TYR A 10 -0.54 -16.57 3.06
CA TYR A 10 -1.52 -17.18 2.16
C TYR A 10 -0.88 -18.01 1.04
N ILE A 11 0.31 -17.62 0.58
CA ILE A 11 1.07 -18.42 -0.39
C ILE A 11 1.65 -19.67 0.30
N GLU A 12 2.17 -19.53 1.53
CA GLU A 12 2.72 -20.66 2.31
C GLU A 12 1.68 -21.76 2.59
N ARG A 13 0.42 -21.39 2.73
CA ARG A 13 -0.70 -22.33 2.93
C ARG A 13 -1.11 -23.09 1.67
N GLY A 14 -0.57 -22.76 0.50
CA GLY A 14 -0.90 -23.44 -0.77
C GLY A 14 -2.35 -23.27 -1.24
N ILE A 15 -3.08 -22.27 -0.72
CA ILE A 15 -4.50 -22.05 -1.04
C ILE A 15 -4.71 -21.30 -2.37
N VAL A 16 -3.68 -20.65 -2.91
CA VAL A 16 -3.74 -19.79 -4.11
C VAL A 16 -2.88 -20.32 -5.26
N LYS A 17 -3.35 -21.39 -5.92
CA LYS A 17 -2.59 -22.15 -6.95
C LYS A 17 -2.01 -21.27 -8.08
N THR A 18 -2.75 -20.28 -8.56
CA THR A 18 -2.26 -19.37 -9.63
C THR A 18 -1.09 -18.51 -9.16
N LEU A 19 -1.20 -17.92 -7.96
CA LEU A 19 -0.15 -17.09 -7.37
C LEU A 19 1.07 -17.94 -6.98
N GLU A 20 0.86 -19.18 -6.55
CA GLU A 20 1.94 -20.14 -6.30
C GLU A 20 2.73 -20.43 -7.58
N LYS A 21 2.06 -20.66 -8.71
CA LYS A 21 2.72 -20.84 -10.01
C LYS A 21 3.50 -19.58 -10.41
N MET A 22 2.92 -18.39 -10.21
CA MET A 22 3.62 -17.12 -10.46
C MET A 22 4.86 -16.96 -9.58
N ALA A 23 4.79 -17.35 -8.31
CA ALA A 23 5.91 -17.31 -7.37
C ALA A 23 7.05 -18.26 -7.76
N LYS A 24 6.73 -19.46 -8.26
CA LYS A 24 7.72 -20.46 -8.72
C LYS A 24 8.38 -20.09 -10.05
N CYS A 25 7.64 -19.48 -10.97
CA CYS A 25 8.13 -19.18 -12.32
C CYS A 25 8.60 -17.72 -12.50
N GLY A 26 8.34 -16.84 -11.54
CA GLY A 26 8.67 -15.42 -11.58
C GLY A 26 9.66 -15.00 -10.49
N ALA A 27 9.76 -13.69 -10.28
CA ALA A 27 10.53 -13.13 -9.18
C ALA A 27 9.63 -12.92 -7.94
N THR A 28 10.15 -13.26 -6.78
CA THR A 28 9.51 -12.97 -5.48
C THR A 28 10.53 -12.31 -4.56
N ALA A 29 10.04 -11.55 -3.58
CA ALA A 29 10.90 -10.91 -2.59
C ALA A 29 11.86 -11.91 -1.90
N GLU A 30 11.36 -13.13 -1.65
CA GLU A 30 12.07 -14.21 -0.96
C GLU A 30 13.20 -14.85 -1.78
N VAL A 31 13.13 -14.80 -3.12
CA VAL A 31 14.11 -15.41 -4.04
C VAL A 31 15.08 -14.38 -4.62
N SER A 32 14.77 -13.09 -4.55
CA SER A 32 15.68 -12.03 -4.98
C SER A 32 16.79 -11.77 -3.95
N VAL A 33 17.95 -11.32 -4.43
CA VAL A 33 19.23 -11.04 -3.73
C VAL A 33 19.15 -9.96 -2.64
N VAL A 34 17.95 -9.67 -2.15
CA VAL A 34 17.62 -8.65 -1.15
C VAL A 34 17.27 -9.37 0.14
N LEU A 35 17.72 -8.86 1.29
CA LEU A 35 17.49 -9.42 2.63
C LEU A 35 16.00 -9.42 3.09
N LEU A 36 15.04 -9.33 2.16
CA LEU A 36 13.62 -9.15 2.43
C LEU A 36 12.82 -10.41 2.10
N GLN A 37 12.42 -11.15 3.13
CA GLN A 37 11.61 -12.36 3.01
C GLN A 37 10.15 -12.09 2.58
N TYR A 38 9.71 -10.83 2.72
CA TYR A 38 8.40 -10.32 2.30
C TYR A 38 8.46 -8.78 2.21
N MET A 39 7.43 -8.17 1.63
CA MET A 39 7.31 -6.71 1.57
C MET A 39 6.77 -6.16 2.89
N TYR A 40 7.50 -5.23 3.51
CA TYR A 40 7.03 -4.54 4.70
C TYR A 40 6.09 -3.39 4.32
N PRO A 41 4.91 -3.28 4.95
CA PRO A 41 4.06 -2.11 4.78
C PRO A 41 4.65 -0.91 5.51
N SER A 42 4.41 0.29 4.99
CA SER A 42 4.60 1.53 5.76
C SER A 42 3.63 1.57 6.93
N PHE A 43 4.05 2.17 8.04
CA PHE A 43 3.16 2.43 9.17
C PHE A 43 2.31 3.69 8.90
N PRO A 44 1.00 3.66 9.20
CA PRO A 44 0.22 2.52 9.67
C PRO A 44 -0.12 1.54 8.53
N SER A 45 -0.32 0.26 8.87
CA SER A 45 -0.67 -0.83 7.92
C SER A 45 -2.12 -0.76 7.42
N ARG A 46 -2.49 0.39 6.86
CA ARG A 46 -3.81 0.73 6.31
C ARG A 46 -3.78 0.75 4.79
N THR A 47 -4.93 0.47 4.17
CA THR A 47 -5.08 0.38 2.71
C THR A 47 -4.53 1.62 2.00
N ILE A 48 -5.09 2.81 2.19
CA ILE A 48 -4.72 3.99 1.38
C ILE A 48 -3.29 4.47 1.63
N PRO A 49 -2.84 4.63 2.89
CA PRO A 49 -1.44 4.99 3.15
C PRO A 49 -0.44 4.08 2.43
N ASN A 50 -0.66 2.75 2.45
CA ASN A 50 0.24 1.80 1.80
C ASN A 50 0.12 1.78 0.27
N HIS A 51 -1.10 1.83 -0.27
CA HIS A 51 -1.28 1.82 -1.72
C HIS A 51 -0.69 3.08 -2.35
N TYR A 52 -0.84 4.23 -1.69
CA TYR A 52 -0.29 5.49 -2.16
C TYR A 52 1.23 5.57 -1.96
N ALA A 53 1.76 5.02 -0.86
CA ALA A 53 3.21 4.90 -0.66
C ALA A 53 3.87 4.04 -1.75
N ILE A 54 3.25 2.92 -2.14
CA ILE A 54 3.75 2.08 -3.25
C ILE A 54 3.73 2.84 -4.59
N ALA A 55 2.67 3.60 -4.85
CA ALA A 55 2.52 4.34 -6.11
C ALA A 55 3.46 5.54 -6.23
N THR A 56 3.85 6.17 -5.11
CA THR A 56 4.68 7.39 -5.09
C THR A 56 6.14 7.13 -4.69
N GLY A 57 6.43 6.02 -4.03
CA GLY A 57 7.73 5.77 -3.41
C GLY A 57 8.00 6.61 -2.15
N LEU A 58 7.00 7.35 -1.67
CA LEU A 58 7.10 8.26 -0.52
C LEU A 58 6.45 7.66 0.73
N TYR A 59 7.01 7.94 1.89
CA TYR A 59 6.38 7.59 3.17
C TYR A 59 5.04 8.32 3.35
N PRO A 60 4.09 7.74 4.12
CA PRO A 60 2.81 8.37 4.46
C PRO A 60 2.91 9.82 4.94
N GLU A 61 3.93 10.13 5.73
CA GLU A 61 4.19 11.50 6.22
C GLU A 61 4.57 12.48 5.11
N SER A 62 5.24 12.01 4.05
CA SER A 62 5.70 12.84 2.92
C SER A 62 4.63 12.94 1.83
N ASN A 63 3.87 11.86 1.61
CA ASN A 63 2.81 11.82 0.60
C ASN A 63 1.46 12.37 1.11
N GLY A 64 1.38 12.74 2.39
CA GLY A 64 0.22 13.39 3.01
C GLY A 64 -0.87 12.44 3.51
N ILE A 65 -0.81 11.14 3.17
CA ILE A 65 -1.86 10.17 3.51
C ILE A 65 -1.43 9.27 4.67
N VAL A 66 -1.69 9.74 5.89
CA VAL A 66 -1.32 9.05 7.14
C VAL A 66 -2.35 8.02 7.63
N ASP A 67 -3.61 8.13 7.24
CA ASP A 67 -4.67 7.13 7.54
C ASP A 67 -5.73 7.13 6.42
N ASN A 68 -6.67 6.19 6.47
CA ASN A 68 -7.84 6.17 5.58
C ASN A 68 -8.81 7.31 5.87
N VAL A 69 -8.86 7.78 7.13
CA VAL A 69 -9.71 8.88 7.59
C VAL A 69 -8.82 9.96 8.18
N VAL A 70 -8.85 11.16 7.60
CA VAL A 70 -7.94 12.26 7.95
C VAL A 70 -8.75 13.50 8.30
N TYR A 71 -8.23 14.27 9.25
CA TYR A 71 -8.72 15.62 9.59
C TYR A 71 -7.65 16.63 9.16
N GLU A 72 -8.06 17.69 8.47
CA GLU A 72 -7.12 18.69 7.94
C GLU A 72 -7.74 20.09 7.99
N SER A 73 -7.38 20.86 9.03
CA SER A 73 -8.01 22.14 9.35
C SER A 73 -7.83 23.23 8.30
N SER A 74 -6.85 23.10 7.40
CA SER A 74 -6.62 24.09 6.33
C SER A 74 -7.74 24.12 5.29
N PHE A 75 -8.52 23.04 5.14
CA PHE A 75 -9.60 22.98 4.16
C PHE A 75 -10.81 22.09 4.52
N SER A 76 -10.80 21.40 5.67
CA SER A 76 -11.95 20.64 6.18
C SER A 76 -11.97 20.61 7.71
N ASP A 77 -13.09 21.01 8.31
CA ASP A 77 -13.34 20.95 9.75
C ASP A 77 -13.88 19.57 10.21
N GLN A 78 -13.92 18.59 9.30
CA GLN A 78 -14.43 17.25 9.55
C GLN A 78 -13.38 16.18 9.27
N LEU A 79 -13.46 15.08 10.03
CA LEU A 79 -12.82 13.82 9.68
C LEU A 79 -13.44 13.27 8.40
N ARG A 80 -12.61 13.04 7.38
CA ARG A 80 -13.05 12.59 6.07
C ARG A 80 -12.32 11.32 5.67
N ASP A 81 -13.09 10.34 5.18
CA ASP A 81 -12.53 9.19 4.47
C ASP A 81 -11.96 9.69 3.14
N VAL A 82 -10.64 9.61 2.99
CA VAL A 82 -9.90 10.17 1.86
C VAL A 82 -10.39 9.60 0.52
N ARG A 83 -10.78 8.31 0.49
CA ARG A 83 -11.30 7.67 -0.74
C ARG A 83 -12.65 8.24 -1.14
N ARG A 84 -13.50 8.52 -0.16
CA ARG A 84 -14.86 9.03 -0.37
C ARG A 84 -14.87 10.52 -0.68
N ALA A 85 -13.95 11.27 -0.08
CA ALA A 85 -13.83 12.70 -0.30
C ALA A 85 -13.46 13.03 -1.75
N ARG A 86 -12.65 12.18 -2.41
CA ARG A 86 -12.14 12.41 -3.78
C ARG A 86 -11.53 13.79 -3.98
N ASP A 87 -10.94 14.33 -2.92
CA ASP A 87 -10.32 15.65 -2.90
C ASP A 87 -8.81 15.50 -3.08
N VAL A 88 -8.29 16.05 -4.17
CA VAL A 88 -6.87 15.95 -4.55
C VAL A 88 -5.95 16.64 -3.55
N ARG A 89 -6.47 17.57 -2.73
CA ARG A 89 -5.67 18.33 -1.75
C ARG A 89 -5.08 17.47 -0.63
N TYR A 90 -5.64 16.28 -0.40
CA TYR A 90 -5.06 15.32 0.56
C TYR A 90 -3.82 14.61 0.01
N PHE A 91 -3.61 14.59 -1.32
CA PHE A 91 -2.62 13.74 -1.98
C PHE A 91 -1.41 14.56 -2.44
N ASN A 92 -0.26 14.29 -1.82
CA ASN A 92 1.02 14.93 -2.18
C ASN A 92 1.95 13.97 -2.95
N GLY A 93 2.90 14.54 -3.68
CA GLY A 93 3.85 13.79 -4.48
C GLY A 93 3.29 13.38 -5.85
N GLN A 94 4.07 12.59 -6.58
CA GLN A 94 3.75 12.19 -7.95
C GLN A 94 3.62 10.67 -8.02
N PRO A 95 2.41 10.13 -8.27
CA PRO A 95 2.24 8.70 -8.48
C PRO A 95 2.79 8.28 -9.86
N VAL A 96 3.19 7.01 -9.97
CA VAL A 96 3.52 6.39 -11.25
C VAL A 96 2.32 6.42 -12.22
N SER A 97 2.60 6.71 -13.49
CA SER A 97 1.63 6.81 -14.59
C SER A 97 1.23 5.47 -15.20
#